data_AF-A0A2D7RKX3-F1
#
_entry.id   AF-A0A2D7RKX3-F1
#
_cell.length_a   1.000
_cell.length_b   1.000
_cell.length_c   1.000
_cell.angle_alpha   90.00
_cell.angle_beta   90.00
_cell.angle_gamma   90.00
#
_symmetry.space_group_name_H-M   'P 1'
#
loop_
_entity.id
_entity.type
_entity.pdbx_description
1 polymer ?
#
loop_
_entity_poly.entity_id
_entity_poly.type
_entity_poly.pdbx_seq_one_letter_code
_entity_poly.pdbx_strand_id
1 'polypeptide(L)' 'EFSSDAWGYGYQWWVPGPEVSDYTAHGIYNQFIYINPQSNVVIAKTSSNYNFVDERQYTKDAHIAIFRTIAESFSK' A
#
# COMPACT_ATOMS: atom_id res chain seq x y z
N GLU A 1 -9.62 -17.34 -12.04
CA GLU A 1 -9.62 -16.00 -12.68
C GLU A 1 -8.94 -15.05 -11.72
N PHE A 2 -7.79 -14.49 -12.08
CA PHE A 2 -7.21 -13.38 -11.32
C PHE A 2 -8.01 -12.13 -11.70
N SER A 3 -8.51 -11.37 -10.73
CA SER A 3 -9.22 -10.12 -11.04
C SER A 3 -8.27 -9.20 -11.81
N SER A 4 -8.82 -8.37 -12.69
CA SER A 4 -8.11 -7.43 -13.56
C SER A 4 -7.32 -6.33 -12.81
N ASP A 5 -7.20 -6.42 -11.49
CA ASP A 5 -6.41 -5.52 -10.67
C ASP A 5 -4.98 -6.05 -10.56
N ALA A 6 -4.00 -5.16 -10.71
CA ALA A 6 -2.59 -5.50 -10.50
C ALA A 6 -2.28 -5.95 -9.05
N TRP A 7 -3.25 -5.82 -8.15
CA TRP A 7 -3.11 -6.10 -6.73
C TRP A 7 -3.87 -7.37 -6.35
N GLY A 8 -3.23 -8.22 -5.56
CA GLY A 8 -3.88 -9.34 -4.90
C GLY A 8 -4.73 -8.88 -3.71
N TYR A 9 -5.65 -9.72 -3.26
CA TYR A 9 -6.44 -9.47 -2.06
C TYR A 9 -6.73 -10.78 -1.32
N GLY A 10 -6.60 -10.76 0.01
CA GLY A 10 -6.89 -11.91 0.86
C GLY A 10 -6.93 -11.51 2.33
N TYR A 11 -7.81 -12.15 3.11
CA TYR A 11 -7.93 -11.90 4.56
C TYR A 11 -8.10 -10.42 4.95
N GLN A 12 -8.78 -9.61 4.12
CA GLN A 12 -8.95 -8.16 4.30
C GLN A 12 -7.70 -7.31 4.07
N TRP A 13 -6.65 -7.88 3.47
CA TRP A 13 -5.41 -7.19 3.09
C TRP A 13 -5.24 -7.18 1.58
N TRP A 14 -4.66 -6.09 1.08
CA TRP A 14 -4.25 -5.93 -0.30
C TRP A 14 -2.75 -6.24 -0.46
N VAL A 15 -2.38 -6.86 -1.58
CA VAL A 15 -1.00 -7.24 -1.92
C VAL A 15 -0.60 -6.51 -3.21
N PRO A 16 0.26 -5.49 -3.15
CA PRO A 16 0.55 -4.61 -4.29
C PRO A 16 1.61 -5.21 -5.25
N GLY A 17 1.31 -6.38 -5.81
CA GLY A 17 2.08 -7.02 -6.87
C GLY A 17 2.53 -8.47 -6.57
N PRO A 18 2.90 -9.25 -7.59
CA PRO A 18 3.17 -10.68 -7.48
C PRO A 18 4.52 -11.04 -6.83
N GLU A 19 5.52 -10.16 -6.91
CA GLU A 19 6.91 -10.44 -6.52
C GLU A 19 7.28 -9.89 -5.13
N VAL A 20 6.31 -9.32 -4.40
CA VAL A 20 6.57 -8.50 -3.23
C VAL A 20 5.88 -9.09 -2.00
N SER A 21 6.62 -9.23 -0.90
CA SER A 21 6.08 -9.73 0.37
C SER A 21 5.37 -8.67 1.20
N ASP A 22 5.26 -7.44 0.69
CA ASP A 22 4.57 -6.36 1.37
C ASP A 22 3.06 -6.49 1.19
N TYR A 23 2.34 -5.99 2.19
CA TYR A 23 0.88 -6.00 2.18
C TYR A 23 0.36 -4.79 2.94
N THR A 24 -0.85 -4.38 2.60
CA THR A 24 -1.43 -3.14 3.11
C THR A 24 -2.91 -3.27 3.35
N ALA A 25 -3.42 -2.55 4.35
CA ALA A 25 -4.82 -2.21 4.50
C ALA A 25 -4.99 -0.74 4.11
N HIS A 26 -5.91 -0.40 3.22
CA HIS A 26 -6.16 0.99 2.87
C HIS A 26 -7.63 1.37 2.97
N GLY A 27 -7.86 2.60 3.43
CA GLY A 27 -9.19 3.19 3.55
C GLY A 27 -9.42 4.30 2.54
N ILE A 28 -10.68 4.75 2.48
CA ILE A 28 -11.05 5.99 1.81
C ILE A 28 -10.22 7.16 2.34
N TYR A 29 -10.04 8.20 1.52
CA TYR A 29 -9.26 9.39 1.90
C TYR A 29 -7.77 9.11 2.16
N ASN A 30 -7.20 8.07 1.52
CA ASN A 30 -5.79 7.66 1.58
C ASN A 30 -5.25 7.25 2.97
N GLN A 31 -6.09 6.60 3.77
CA GLN A 31 -5.69 5.95 5.01
C GLN A 31 -4.91 4.67 4.70
N PHE A 32 -3.80 4.40 5.38
CA PHE A 32 -3.02 3.17 5.17
C PHE A 32 -2.48 2.56 6.47
N ILE A 33 -2.48 1.24 6.52
CA ILE A 33 -1.55 0.42 7.30
C ILE A 33 -0.73 -0.34 6.27
N TYR A 34 0.59 -0.19 6.28
CA TYR A 34 1.51 -0.86 5.37
C TYR A 34 2.52 -1.66 6.17
N ILE A 35 2.79 -2.88 5.73
CA ILE A 35 3.69 -3.81 6.41
C ILE A 35 4.67 -4.36 5.38
N ASN A 36 5.96 -4.23 5.68
CA ASN A 36 7.04 -4.87 4.94
C ASN A 36 7.79 -5.85 5.86
N PRO A 37 7.55 -7.17 5.72
CA PRO A 37 8.19 -8.18 6.57
C PRO A 37 9.70 -8.30 6.36
N GLN A 38 10.19 -8.05 5.14
CA GLN A 38 11.62 -8.19 4.82
C GLN A 38 12.46 -7.15 5.55
N SER A 39 12.00 -5.90 5.57
CA SER A 39 12.67 -4.81 6.29
C SER A 39 12.22 -4.68 7.75
N ASN A 40 11.27 -5.50 8.20
CA ASN A 40 10.64 -5.43 9.53
C ASN A 40 10.07 -4.03 9.85
N VAL A 41 9.40 -3.41 8.86
CA VAL A 41 8.84 -2.05 8.96
C VAL A 41 7.31 -2.10 8.92
N VAL A 42 6.69 -1.31 9.79
CA VAL A 42 5.24 -1.02 9.76
C VAL A 42 5.05 0.49 9.64
N ILE A 43 4.19 0.91 8.71
CA ILE A 43 3.82 2.32 8.51
C ILE A 43 2.32 2.45 8.70
N ALA A 44 1.91 3.28 9.66
CA ALA A 44 0.54 3.73 9.81
C ALA A 44 0.44 5.17 9.31
N LYS A 45 -0.41 5.41 8.30
CA LYS A 45 -0.66 6.73 7.73
C LYS A 45 -2.15 7.06 7.83
N THR A 46 -2.44 8.11 8.57
CA THR A 46 -3.77 8.74 8.60
C THR A 46 -3.81 9.94 7.66
N SER A 47 -4.91 10.14 6.96
CA SER A 47 -5.13 11.34 6.16
C SER A 47 -6.61 11.68 6.00
N SER A 48 -6.86 12.87 5.49
CA SER A 48 -8.18 13.45 5.26
C SER A 48 -8.22 14.08 3.85
N ASN A 49 -7.82 13.30 2.85
CA ASN A 49 -7.73 13.78 1.48
C ASN A 49 -9.12 14.02 0.85
N TYR A 50 -9.50 15.28 0.69
CA TYR A 50 -10.76 15.67 0.08
C TYR A 50 -10.83 15.40 -1.44
N ASN A 51 -9.69 15.30 -2.12
CA ASN A 51 -9.59 15.02 -3.56
C ASN A 51 -9.58 13.52 -3.90
N PHE A 52 -9.82 12.65 -2.91
CA PHE A 52 -9.70 11.19 -3.06
C PHE A 52 -10.49 10.61 -4.24
N VAL A 53 -11.66 11.17 -4.54
CA VAL A 53 -12.53 10.70 -5.62
C VAL A 53 -11.92 10.95 -7.01
N ASP A 54 -11.24 12.08 -7.18
CA ASP A 54 -10.63 12.49 -8.45
C ASP A 54 -9.30 11.77 -8.69
N GLU A 55 -8.55 11.53 -7.62
CA GLU A 55 -7.20 10.98 -7.65
C GLU A 55 -7.14 9.45 -7.82
N ARG A 56 -8.22 8.74 -7.47
CA ARG A 56 -8.44 7.30 -7.74
C ARG A 56 -7.24 6.39 -7.41
N GLN A 57 -6.78 5.60 -8.39
CA GLN A 57 -5.75 4.57 -8.21
C GLN A 57 -4.35 5.16 -8.15
N TYR A 58 -4.09 6.26 -8.87
CA TYR A 58 -2.77 6.90 -8.94
C TYR A 58 -2.20 7.19 -7.55
N THR A 59 -3.01 7.73 -6.65
CA THR A 59 -2.51 8.06 -5.31
C THR A 59 -2.25 6.85 -4.46
N LYS A 60 -2.97 5.74 -4.64
CA LYS A 60 -2.63 4.50 -3.94
C LYS A 60 -1.26 4.01 -4.35
N ASP A 61 -1.00 3.93 -5.66
CA ASP A 61 0.27 3.45 -6.19
C ASP A 61 1.44 4.36 -5.74
N ALA A 62 1.24 5.68 -5.77
CA ALA A 62 2.22 6.64 -5.29
C ALA A 62 2.53 6.48 -3.79
N HIS A 63 1.53 6.23 -2.95
CA HIS A 63 1.75 5.98 -1.52
C HIS A 63 2.51 4.67 -1.27
N ILE A 64 2.17 3.60 -1.98
CA ILE A 64 2.92 2.34 -1.89
C ILE A 64 4.38 2.52 -2.29
N ALA A 65 4.65 3.28 -3.37
CA ALA A 65 6.02 3.60 -3.78
C ALA A 65 6.78 4.33 -2.66
N ILE A 66 6.17 5.36 -2.06
CA ILE A 66 6.75 6.08 -0.92
C ILE A 66 7.04 5.13 0.25
N PHE A 67 6.10 4.25 0.59
CA PHE A 67 6.26 3.31 1.70
C PHE A 67 7.38 2.30 1.45
N ARG A 68 7.54 1.82 0.22
CA ARG A 68 8.65 0.96 -0.19
C ARG A 68 9.99 1.69 -0.06
N THR A 69 10.10 2.91 -0.56
CA THR A 69 11.32 3.72 -0.41
C THR A 69 11.67 3.96 1.06
N ILE A 70 10.67 4.23 1.93
CA ILE A 70 10.90 4.35 3.38
C ILE A 70 11.38 3.02 3.95
N ALA A 71 10.73 1.90 3.63
CA ALA A 71 11.09 0.57 4.12
C ALA A 71 12.52 0.14 3.69
N GLU A 72 12.89 0.42 2.44
CA GLU A 72 14.24 0.18 1.90
C GLU A 72 15.31 0.94 2.68
N SER A 73 15.02 2.15 3.17
CA SER A 73 15.97 2.93 3.98
C SER A 73 16.36 2.27 5.32
N PHE A 74 15.59 1.27 5.78
CA PHE A 74 15.88 0.47 6.98
C PHE A 74 16.51 -0.89 6.67
N SER A 75 16.58 -1.27 5.40
CA SER A 75 17.22 -2.51 4.97
C SER A 75 18.73 -2.32 5.01
N LYS A 76 19.44 -3.20 5.74
CA LYS A 76 20.90 -3.16 5.89
C LYS A 76 21.61 -3.70 4.65
#